data_AF-A0A2V2NIE8-F1
#
_entry.id   AF-A0A2V2NIE8-F1
#
_cell.length_a   1.000
_cell.length_b   1.000
_cell.length_c   1.000
_cell.angle_alpha   90.00
_cell.angle_beta   90.00
_cell.angle_gamma   90.00
#
_symmetry.space_group_name_H-M   'P 1'
#
loop_
_entity.id
_entity.type
_entity.pdbx_description
1 polymer ?
#
loop_
_entity_poly.entity_id
_entity_poly.type
_entity_poly.pdbx_seq_one_letter_code
_entity_poly.pdbx_strand_id
1 'polypeptide(L)'
;MGITQKSKIRKMEPYYMGYRTFFLLIALIICILSQDVLALDSKIPKEGTVFVGENDIDISECNVRTGEEIAFWSSGSPEGTPDSRAKVMDATHFFVDPTFFSGKTGTWYGLTSKKPVFKVEDPWLQLDVIENGIDHEPEWIKKGNLVSFKISTNMYAISERVGSAGAPVKINLTGPNETTYSQLNSPTGTYNLENIYVYYSPFDTGAIWETKSETEYPEGEYTAWATCNVNDINEKNSGEGVTTSTKTTFILSKIKPEEEEEEKEEKNTDSDKDKTENEDENDNEEESESDNEPVITKEPTPEPTEEPVPELTLDITPEVTKPIATFTPKPTKPPLPSPPKNSPEKTQKQPLNFGLCFLALVAGLILTVRKKV
;
A
#
# COMPACT_ATOMS: atom_id res chain seq x y z
N MET A 1 39.52 19.09 -82.49
CA MET A 1 38.68 19.67 -81.42
C MET A 1 37.51 18.72 -81.23
N GLY A 2 37.46 17.99 -80.11
CA GLY A 2 36.45 16.95 -79.85
C GLY A 2 36.67 16.34 -78.46
N ILE A 3 35.95 16.87 -77.48
CA ILE A 3 36.07 16.52 -76.06
C ILE A 3 35.33 15.20 -75.83
N THR A 4 36.03 14.17 -75.33
CA THR A 4 35.39 12.92 -74.89
C THR A 4 35.17 12.97 -73.38
N GLN A 5 33.92 13.14 -72.94
CA GLN A 5 33.52 12.98 -71.54
C GLN A 5 33.44 11.49 -71.20
N LYS A 6 34.30 11.01 -70.29
CA LYS A 6 34.12 9.71 -69.63
C LYS A 6 33.28 9.90 -68.38
N SER A 7 32.05 9.41 -68.39
CA SER A 7 31.18 9.33 -67.22
C SER A 7 31.74 8.32 -66.21
N LYS A 8 31.97 8.79 -64.98
CA LYS A 8 32.44 7.97 -63.87
C LYS A 8 31.21 7.41 -63.14
N ILE A 9 30.78 6.21 -63.52
CA ILE A 9 29.72 5.48 -62.81
C ILE A 9 30.28 5.09 -61.44
N ARG A 10 29.79 5.75 -60.39
CA ARG A 10 30.14 5.47 -58.99
C ARG A 10 29.33 4.23 -58.58
N LYS A 11 29.98 3.07 -58.44
CA LYS A 11 29.36 1.86 -57.86
C LYS A 11 28.83 2.20 -56.47
N MET A 12 27.51 2.11 -56.27
CA MET A 12 26.94 2.04 -54.93
C MET A 12 27.14 0.61 -54.42
N GLU A 13 27.99 0.44 -53.41
CA GLU A 13 28.09 -0.82 -52.70
C GLU A 13 26.88 -0.96 -51.76
N PRO A 14 26.19 -2.12 -51.75
CA PRO A 14 25.07 -2.34 -50.86
C PRO A 14 25.56 -2.40 -49.41
N TYR A 15 24.89 -1.66 -48.52
CA TYR A 15 25.09 -1.75 -47.07
C TYR A 15 24.70 -3.15 -46.62
N TYR A 16 25.69 -4.05 -46.56
CA TYR A 16 25.57 -5.31 -45.84
C TYR A 16 25.53 -4.99 -44.35
N MET A 17 24.31 -4.87 -43.82
CA MET A 17 24.11 -4.91 -42.38
C MET A 17 24.57 -6.29 -41.92
N GLY A 18 25.75 -6.34 -41.32
CA GLY A 18 26.38 -7.60 -40.94
C GLY A 18 25.41 -8.42 -40.08
N TYR A 19 25.39 -9.74 -40.26
CA TYR A 19 24.53 -10.65 -39.50
C TYR A 19 24.57 -10.37 -37.98
N ARG A 20 25.71 -9.90 -37.45
CA ARG A 20 25.86 -9.49 -36.04
C ARG A 20 24.95 -8.32 -35.67
N THR A 21 24.86 -7.29 -36.51
CA THR A 21 24.00 -6.12 -36.28
C THR A 21 22.52 -6.49 -36.41
N PHE A 22 22.19 -7.39 -37.34
CA PHE A 22 20.83 -7.91 -37.51
C PHE A 22 20.34 -8.73 -36.30
N PHE A 23 21.18 -9.65 -35.78
CA PHE A 23 20.85 -10.44 -34.59
C PHE A 23 20.79 -9.58 -33.31
N LEU A 24 21.63 -8.56 -33.18
CA LEU A 24 21.55 -7.60 -32.06
C LEU A 24 20.26 -6.79 -32.09
N LEU A 25 19.79 -6.38 -33.28
CA LEU A 25 18.53 -5.64 -33.44
C LEU A 25 17.31 -6.52 -33.11
N ILE A 26 17.33 -7.79 -33.52
CA ILE A 26 16.27 -8.75 -33.15
C ILE A 26 16.27 -9.02 -31.65
N ALA A 27 17.44 -9.20 -31.03
CA ALA A 27 17.53 -9.38 -29.58
C ALA A 27 17.02 -8.14 -28.81
N LEU A 28 17.36 -6.94 -29.29
CA LEU A 28 16.86 -5.68 -28.71
C LEU A 28 15.35 -5.55 -28.86
N ILE A 29 14.78 -5.90 -30.03
CA ILE A 29 13.34 -5.90 -30.27
C ILE A 29 12.64 -6.92 -29.36
N ILE A 30 13.18 -8.14 -29.19
CA ILE A 30 12.62 -9.14 -28.27
C ILE A 30 12.71 -8.65 -26.81
N CYS A 31 13.79 -7.97 -26.41
CA CYS A 31 13.89 -7.35 -25.08
C CYS A 31 12.93 -6.18 -24.86
N ILE A 32 12.57 -5.43 -25.92
CA ILE A 32 11.59 -4.34 -25.84
C ILE A 32 10.15 -4.88 -25.87
N LEU A 33 9.90 -6.01 -26.55
CA LEU A 33 8.58 -6.64 -26.67
C LEU A 33 8.26 -7.67 -25.57
N SER A 34 9.19 -7.96 -24.65
CA SER A 34 8.99 -8.90 -23.53
C SER A 34 8.51 -8.21 -22.25
N GLN A 35 7.84 -7.07 -22.36
CA GLN A 35 7.17 -6.43 -21.22
C GLN A 35 5.82 -7.09 -20.89
N ASP A 36 5.77 -8.42 -20.94
CA ASP A 36 4.83 -9.14 -20.08
C ASP A 36 5.60 -9.42 -18.80
N VAL A 37 5.68 -8.40 -17.94
CA VAL A 37 5.83 -8.67 -16.51
C VAL A 37 4.56 -9.44 -16.18
N LEU A 38 4.64 -10.77 -16.14
CA LEU A 38 3.63 -11.57 -15.48
C LEU A 38 3.65 -11.10 -14.02
N ALA A 39 2.85 -10.09 -13.72
CA ALA A 39 2.58 -9.62 -12.39
C ALA A 39 1.83 -10.77 -11.71
N LEU A 40 2.58 -11.66 -11.05
CA LEU A 40 2.02 -12.86 -10.42
C LEU A 40 1.03 -12.51 -9.28
N ASP A 41 1.02 -11.25 -8.88
CA ASP A 41 0.13 -10.60 -7.93
C ASP A 41 -1.12 -9.98 -8.57
N SER A 42 -1.24 -9.82 -9.90
CA SER A 42 -2.43 -9.17 -10.50
C SER A 42 -3.60 -10.13 -10.73
N LYS A 43 -3.35 -11.44 -10.80
CA LYS A 43 -4.39 -12.43 -11.07
C LYS A 43 -5.11 -12.88 -9.80
N ILE A 44 -6.42 -12.63 -9.76
CA ILE A 44 -7.26 -12.90 -8.59
C ILE A 44 -7.79 -14.34 -8.66
N PRO A 45 -7.53 -15.19 -7.63
CA PRO A 45 -8.12 -16.51 -7.57
C PRO A 45 -9.64 -16.41 -7.37
N LYS A 46 -10.37 -17.49 -7.67
CA LYS A 46 -11.81 -17.56 -7.42
C LYS A 46 -12.13 -17.18 -5.98
N GLU A 47 -13.05 -16.22 -5.82
CA GLU A 47 -13.48 -15.74 -4.50
C GLU A 47 -12.36 -15.08 -3.69
N GLY A 48 -11.24 -14.75 -4.33
CA GLY A 48 -10.07 -14.13 -3.71
C GLY A 48 -10.32 -12.72 -3.23
N THR A 49 -9.37 -12.20 -2.45
CA THR A 49 -9.42 -10.83 -1.93
C THR A 49 -8.82 -9.84 -2.93
N VAL A 50 -9.52 -8.74 -3.13
CA VAL A 50 -9.05 -7.53 -3.82
C VAL A 50 -9.07 -6.36 -2.83
N PHE A 51 -8.12 -5.46 -2.96
CA PHE A 51 -7.99 -4.30 -2.09
C PHE A 51 -8.43 -3.03 -2.82
N VAL A 52 -9.10 -2.15 -2.08
CA VAL A 52 -9.50 -0.84 -2.60
C VAL A 52 -8.26 -0.05 -3.05
N GLY A 53 -8.26 0.36 -4.32
CA GLY A 53 -7.15 1.02 -4.99
C GLY A 53 -6.32 0.13 -5.93
N GLU A 54 -6.46 -1.20 -5.87
CA GLU A 54 -5.74 -2.05 -6.81
C GLU A 54 -6.18 -1.79 -8.25
N ASN A 55 -5.19 -1.58 -9.12
CA ASN A 55 -5.34 -1.28 -10.52
C ASN A 55 -4.81 -2.42 -11.39
N ASP A 56 -5.35 -2.53 -12.60
CA ASP A 56 -4.85 -3.47 -13.61
C ASP A 56 -4.87 -4.96 -13.16
N ILE A 57 -5.87 -5.34 -12.36
CA ILE A 57 -6.02 -6.72 -11.86
C ILE A 57 -6.91 -7.58 -12.76
N ASP A 58 -6.59 -8.88 -12.84
CA ASP A 58 -7.33 -9.86 -13.62
C ASP A 58 -8.32 -10.63 -12.73
N ILE A 59 -9.61 -10.34 -12.90
CA ILE A 59 -10.74 -11.01 -12.26
C ILE A 59 -11.47 -11.98 -13.21
N SER A 60 -10.91 -12.32 -14.37
CA SER A 60 -11.54 -13.19 -15.37
C SER A 60 -11.83 -14.61 -14.86
N GLU A 61 -11.14 -15.05 -13.80
CA GLU A 61 -11.42 -16.32 -13.13
C GLU A 61 -12.51 -16.22 -12.05
N CYS A 62 -12.96 -15.02 -11.69
CA CYS A 62 -13.83 -14.72 -10.55
C CYS A 62 -15.34 -14.82 -10.84
N ASN A 63 -15.82 -15.89 -11.47
CA ASN A 63 -17.27 -16.11 -11.75
C ASN A 63 -18.01 -14.93 -12.43
N VAL A 64 -17.29 -14.03 -13.10
CA VAL A 64 -17.83 -12.85 -13.79
C VAL A 64 -17.10 -12.67 -15.12
N ARG A 65 -17.78 -12.02 -16.09
CA ARG A 65 -17.22 -11.70 -17.40
C ARG A 65 -17.35 -10.22 -17.71
N THR A 66 -16.53 -9.75 -18.64
CA THR A 66 -16.67 -8.41 -19.24
C THR A 66 -18.10 -8.21 -19.76
N GLY A 67 -18.71 -7.09 -19.36
CA GLY A 67 -20.08 -6.70 -19.68
C GLY A 67 -21.12 -7.13 -18.66
N GLU A 68 -20.80 -8.05 -17.74
CA GLU A 68 -21.70 -8.44 -16.65
C GLU A 68 -21.68 -7.43 -15.49
N GLU A 69 -22.68 -7.51 -14.62
CA GLU A 69 -22.76 -6.69 -13.41
C GLU A 69 -22.44 -7.51 -12.16
N ILE A 70 -21.74 -6.87 -11.24
CA ILE A 70 -21.53 -7.32 -9.87
C ILE A 70 -22.32 -6.45 -8.90
N ALA A 71 -22.62 -7.00 -7.73
CA ALA A 71 -23.42 -6.34 -6.73
C ALA A 71 -22.95 -6.69 -5.31
N PHE A 72 -23.17 -5.75 -4.41
CA PHE A 72 -22.82 -5.83 -3.01
C PHE A 72 -24.07 -5.78 -2.15
N TRP A 73 -24.08 -6.62 -1.12
CA TRP A 73 -25.07 -6.62 -0.06
C TRP A 73 -24.31 -6.53 1.27
N SER A 74 -24.59 -5.49 2.05
CA SER A 74 -24.07 -5.26 3.39
C SER A 74 -24.43 -6.39 4.37
N SER A 75 -25.51 -7.13 4.08
CA SER A 75 -25.89 -8.35 4.81
C SER A 75 -24.93 -9.52 4.59
N GLY A 76 -24.06 -9.45 3.56
CA GLY A 76 -23.19 -10.53 3.13
C GLY A 76 -23.88 -11.63 2.33
N SER A 77 -25.19 -11.53 2.06
CA SER A 77 -25.98 -12.53 1.34
C SER A 77 -26.59 -11.92 0.07
N PRO A 78 -26.59 -12.62 -1.09
CA PRO A 78 -27.04 -12.06 -2.36
C PRO A 78 -28.58 -12.07 -2.53
N GLU A 79 -29.30 -11.78 -1.44
CA GLU A 79 -30.76 -11.82 -1.32
C GLU A 79 -31.36 -10.41 -1.27
N GLY A 80 -32.49 -10.22 -1.93
CA GLY A 80 -33.15 -8.91 -2.01
C GLY A 80 -32.42 -7.88 -2.87
N THR A 81 -32.69 -6.60 -2.64
CA THR A 81 -32.11 -5.48 -3.38
C THR A 81 -30.66 -5.23 -2.95
N PRO A 82 -29.68 -5.19 -3.87
CA PRO A 82 -28.30 -4.88 -3.52
C PRO A 82 -28.14 -3.42 -3.10
N ASP A 83 -27.21 -3.18 -2.17
CA ASP A 83 -26.82 -1.85 -1.71
C ASP A 83 -25.98 -1.10 -2.75
N SER A 84 -25.27 -1.83 -3.61
CA SER A 84 -24.45 -1.25 -4.68
C SER A 84 -24.30 -2.21 -5.85
N ARG A 85 -24.09 -1.65 -7.05
CA ARG A 85 -23.88 -2.40 -8.30
C ARG A 85 -22.80 -1.76 -9.14
N ALA A 86 -21.99 -2.57 -9.80
CA ALA A 86 -20.99 -2.11 -10.76
C ALA A 86 -21.01 -2.99 -12.00
N LYS A 87 -20.80 -2.37 -13.16
CA LYS A 87 -20.59 -3.09 -14.42
C LYS A 87 -19.11 -3.41 -14.58
N VAL A 88 -18.79 -4.66 -14.92
CA VAL A 88 -17.42 -5.07 -15.23
C VAL A 88 -17.11 -4.64 -16.65
N MET A 89 -16.36 -3.55 -16.80
CA MET A 89 -16.00 -2.99 -18.09
C MET A 89 -14.90 -3.79 -18.80
N ASP A 90 -13.93 -4.29 -18.03
CA ASP A 90 -12.90 -5.22 -18.47
C ASP A 90 -12.53 -6.14 -17.30
N ALA A 91 -12.67 -7.45 -17.50
CA ALA A 91 -12.34 -8.43 -16.48
C ALA A 91 -10.83 -8.71 -16.35
N THR A 92 -10.01 -8.38 -17.36
CA THR A 92 -8.55 -8.59 -17.31
C THR A 92 -7.77 -7.35 -16.88
N HIS A 93 -8.43 -6.19 -16.83
CA HIS A 93 -7.87 -4.89 -16.44
C HIS A 93 -8.83 -4.17 -15.49
N PHE A 94 -9.23 -4.86 -14.42
CA PHE A 94 -10.19 -4.33 -13.46
C PHE A 94 -9.52 -3.34 -12.50
N PHE A 95 -10.25 -2.29 -12.12
CA PHE A 95 -9.81 -1.30 -11.14
C PHE A 95 -10.78 -1.26 -9.96
N VAL A 96 -10.26 -1.44 -8.75
CA VAL A 96 -11.03 -1.34 -7.52
C VAL A 96 -11.08 0.14 -7.08
N ASP A 97 -11.86 0.95 -7.79
CA ASP A 97 -11.94 2.40 -7.59
C ASP A 97 -12.28 2.79 -6.13
N PRO A 98 -11.39 3.51 -5.41
CA PRO A 98 -11.64 3.97 -4.05
C PRO A 98 -12.90 4.79 -3.87
N THR A 99 -13.25 5.62 -4.85
CA THR A 99 -14.45 6.47 -4.82
C THR A 99 -15.72 5.62 -4.75
N PHE A 100 -15.69 4.44 -5.38
CA PHE A 100 -16.85 3.57 -5.47
C PHE A 100 -16.82 2.43 -4.46
N PHE A 101 -15.68 1.76 -4.24
CA PHE A 101 -15.58 0.55 -3.42
C PHE A 101 -15.28 0.80 -1.94
N SER A 102 -14.76 1.98 -1.56
CA SER A 102 -14.46 2.26 -0.15
C SER A 102 -15.71 2.17 0.71
N GLY A 103 -15.58 1.53 1.88
CA GLY A 103 -16.68 1.24 2.81
C GLY A 103 -17.65 0.15 2.34
N LYS A 104 -17.43 -0.47 1.17
CA LYS A 104 -18.23 -1.61 0.64
C LYS A 104 -17.42 -2.90 0.71
N THR A 105 -16.84 -3.13 1.88
CA THR A 105 -16.00 -4.29 2.16
C THR A 105 -16.84 -5.54 2.39
N GLY A 106 -16.31 -6.69 1.96
CA GLY A 106 -17.00 -7.97 1.99
C GLY A 106 -17.16 -8.59 0.60
N THR A 107 -17.95 -9.65 0.53
CA THR A 107 -18.12 -10.43 -0.70
C THR A 107 -19.00 -9.69 -1.70
N TRP A 108 -18.48 -9.54 -2.92
CA TRP A 108 -19.24 -9.10 -4.08
C TRP A 108 -19.70 -10.32 -4.87
N TYR A 109 -20.91 -10.24 -5.42
CA TYR A 109 -21.54 -11.33 -6.14
C TYR A 109 -21.92 -10.90 -7.56
N GLY A 110 -21.96 -11.83 -8.51
CA GLY A 110 -22.56 -11.55 -9.81
C GLY A 110 -24.05 -11.24 -9.64
N LEU A 111 -24.52 -10.13 -10.22
CA LEU A 111 -25.88 -9.63 -9.99
C LEU A 111 -26.94 -10.68 -10.38
N THR A 112 -26.76 -11.30 -11.55
CA THR A 112 -27.66 -12.33 -12.09
C THR A 112 -27.30 -13.74 -11.60
N SER A 113 -26.01 -14.08 -11.56
CA SER A 113 -25.56 -15.43 -11.20
C SER A 113 -25.69 -15.74 -9.71
N LYS A 114 -25.70 -14.70 -8.86
CA LYS A 114 -25.68 -14.77 -7.39
C LYS A 114 -24.49 -15.56 -6.83
N LYS A 115 -23.46 -15.81 -7.65
CA LYS A 115 -22.23 -16.48 -7.24
C LYS A 115 -21.24 -15.47 -6.69
N PRO A 116 -20.45 -15.83 -5.65
CA PRO A 116 -19.34 -15.00 -5.19
C PRO A 116 -18.36 -14.74 -6.33
N VAL A 117 -17.89 -13.50 -6.42
CA VAL A 117 -16.91 -13.05 -7.42
C VAL A 117 -15.56 -12.91 -6.74
N PHE A 118 -15.44 -11.90 -5.87
CA PHE A 118 -14.27 -11.62 -5.03
C PHE A 118 -14.72 -10.99 -3.71
N LYS A 119 -13.80 -10.88 -2.76
CA LYS A 119 -13.96 -10.12 -1.51
C LYS A 119 -13.24 -8.79 -1.62
N VAL A 120 -13.90 -7.68 -1.34
CA VAL A 120 -13.27 -6.35 -1.26
C VAL A 120 -12.85 -6.07 0.17
N GLU A 121 -11.63 -5.58 0.36
CA GLU A 121 -11.16 -5.05 1.65
C GLU A 121 -10.52 -3.67 1.49
N ASP A 122 -10.71 -2.80 2.48
CA ASP A 122 -9.90 -1.59 2.60
C ASP A 122 -8.48 -1.99 3.05
N PRO A 123 -7.41 -1.59 2.34
CA PRO A 123 -6.05 -1.94 2.74
C PRO A 123 -5.64 -1.17 4.00
N TRP A 124 -4.80 -1.78 4.83
CA TRP A 124 -4.11 -1.10 5.91
C TRP A 124 -2.68 -1.58 6.07
N LEU A 125 -1.80 -0.70 6.57
CA LEU A 125 -0.37 -0.98 6.76
C LEU A 125 0.17 -0.29 8.01
N GLN A 126 0.92 -1.04 8.80
CA GLN A 126 1.60 -0.58 10.01
C GLN A 126 3.04 -1.12 10.04
N LEU A 127 3.95 -0.31 10.56
CA LEU A 127 5.33 -0.67 10.83
C LEU A 127 5.61 -0.40 12.30
N ASP A 128 6.14 -1.39 13.01
CA ASP A 128 6.71 -1.20 14.34
C ASP A 128 8.23 -1.42 14.26
N VAL A 129 9.00 -0.50 14.83
CA VAL A 129 10.46 -0.64 14.99
C VAL A 129 10.74 -1.27 16.35
N ILE A 130 11.49 -2.36 16.41
CA ILE A 130 11.68 -3.13 17.64
C ILE A 130 13.17 -3.32 17.93
N GLU A 131 13.63 -2.82 19.07
CA GLU A 131 14.94 -3.18 19.60
C GLU A 131 14.89 -4.62 20.13
N ASN A 132 15.81 -5.47 19.67
CA ASN A 132 15.81 -6.87 20.07
C ASN A 132 16.01 -7.03 21.59
N GLY A 133 15.04 -7.69 22.23
CA GLY A 133 15.00 -7.85 23.69
C GLY A 133 14.07 -6.86 24.39
N ILE A 134 13.42 -5.95 23.64
CA ILE A 134 12.39 -5.04 24.11
C ILE A 134 11.07 -5.37 23.38
N ASP A 135 9.98 -5.52 24.13
CA ASP A 135 8.66 -5.94 23.61
C ASP A 135 7.72 -4.76 23.26
N HIS A 136 8.25 -3.54 23.16
CA HIS A 136 7.51 -2.35 22.75
C HIS A 136 8.33 -1.49 21.79
N GLU A 137 7.65 -0.63 21.04
CA GLU A 137 8.28 0.33 20.14
C GLU A 137 9.09 1.35 20.97
N PRO A 138 10.40 1.49 20.72
CA PRO A 138 11.26 2.33 21.53
C PRO A 138 11.23 3.78 21.03
N GLU A 139 11.11 4.73 21.95
CA GLU A 139 11.43 6.15 21.68
C GLU A 139 12.95 6.36 21.51
N TRP A 140 13.74 5.45 22.08
CA TRP A 140 15.19 5.44 22.01
C TRP A 140 15.73 4.03 21.80
N ILE A 141 16.59 3.87 20.79
CA ILE A 141 17.33 2.64 20.54
C ILE A 141 18.76 2.83 21.02
N LYS A 142 19.21 1.90 21.87
CA LYS A 142 20.61 1.92 22.32
C LYS A 142 21.53 1.53 21.17
N LYS A 143 22.44 2.42 20.81
CA LYS A 143 23.45 2.17 19.78
C LYS A 143 24.28 0.92 20.09
N GLY A 144 24.45 0.09 19.07
CA GLY A 144 25.10 -1.22 19.15
C GLY A 144 24.12 -2.38 19.31
N ASN A 145 22.86 -2.11 19.63
CA ASN A 145 21.83 -3.15 19.67
C ASN A 145 21.30 -3.46 18.28
N LEU A 146 20.72 -4.65 18.15
CA LEU A 146 20.10 -5.14 16.93
C LEU A 146 18.65 -4.66 16.86
N VAL A 147 18.22 -4.24 15.69
CA VAL A 147 16.86 -3.78 15.44
C VAL A 147 16.17 -4.69 14.44
N SER A 148 14.90 -4.97 14.71
CA SER A 148 13.97 -5.68 13.85
C SER A 148 12.82 -4.76 13.47
N PHE A 149 12.19 -5.04 12.34
CA PHE A 149 10.97 -4.37 11.91
C PHE A 149 9.84 -5.38 11.85
N LYS A 150 8.70 -5.04 12.47
CA LYS A 150 7.47 -5.81 12.40
C LYS A 150 6.48 -5.10 11.49
N ILE A 151 6.05 -5.77 10.43
CA ILE A 151 5.11 -5.23 9.45
C ILE A 151 3.75 -5.88 9.66
N SER A 152 2.74 -5.07 9.93
CA SER A 152 1.36 -5.53 10.06
C SER A 152 0.52 -4.98 8.93
N THR A 153 -0.30 -5.82 8.28
CA THR A 153 -1.16 -5.43 7.16
C THR A 153 -2.24 -6.50 6.96
N ASN A 154 -3.34 -6.22 6.26
CA ASN A 154 -4.21 -7.25 5.67
C ASN A 154 -3.79 -7.66 4.26
N MET A 155 -2.90 -6.89 3.61
CA MET A 155 -2.44 -7.17 2.25
C MET A 155 -1.60 -8.46 2.14
N TYR A 156 -1.24 -9.10 3.26
CA TYR A 156 -0.61 -10.44 3.22
C TYR A 156 -1.46 -11.48 2.48
N ALA A 157 -2.77 -11.29 2.36
CA ALA A 157 -3.67 -12.15 1.57
C ALA A 157 -3.27 -12.21 0.08
N ILE A 158 -2.47 -11.26 -0.42
CA ILE A 158 -1.89 -11.30 -1.77
C ILE A 158 -1.01 -12.55 -1.97
N SER A 159 -0.48 -13.15 -0.89
CA SER A 159 0.25 -14.42 -0.96
C SER A 159 -0.60 -15.62 -1.41
N GLU A 160 -1.92 -15.51 -1.36
CA GLU A 160 -2.85 -16.55 -1.83
C GLU A 160 -3.01 -16.54 -3.36
N ARG A 161 -2.54 -15.48 -4.03
CA ARG A 161 -2.61 -15.35 -5.50
C ARG A 161 -1.56 -16.25 -6.17
N VAL A 162 -1.92 -16.77 -7.34
CA VAL A 162 -1.09 -17.78 -8.02
C VAL A 162 0.25 -17.19 -8.43
N GLY A 163 1.32 -17.66 -7.77
CA GLY A 163 2.69 -17.27 -8.05
C GLY A 163 3.16 -16.00 -7.32
N SER A 164 2.30 -15.41 -6.49
CA SER A 164 2.68 -14.32 -5.60
C SER A 164 3.58 -14.82 -4.46
N ALA A 165 4.54 -13.98 -4.06
CA ALA A 165 5.37 -14.21 -2.87
C ALA A 165 4.79 -13.55 -1.60
N GLY A 166 3.68 -12.80 -1.73
CA GLY A 166 3.13 -11.93 -0.69
C GLY A 166 3.11 -10.47 -1.13
N ALA A 167 2.62 -9.58 -0.27
CA ALA A 167 2.60 -8.15 -0.54
C ALA A 167 4.02 -7.58 -0.55
N PRO A 168 4.47 -6.93 -1.63
CA PRO A 168 5.75 -6.25 -1.68
C PRO A 168 5.70 -4.96 -0.83
N VAL A 169 6.43 -4.96 0.28
CA VAL A 169 6.57 -3.80 1.17
C VAL A 169 7.98 -3.21 1.05
N LYS A 170 8.04 -1.88 1.00
CA LYS A 170 9.27 -1.11 1.17
C LYS A 170 9.28 -0.48 2.55
N ILE A 171 10.36 -0.68 3.30
CA ILE A 171 10.67 0.11 4.50
C ILE A 171 11.47 1.33 4.04
N ASN A 172 10.96 2.50 4.36
CA ASN A 172 11.65 3.77 4.19
C ASN A 172 12.28 4.13 5.53
N LEU A 173 13.58 4.40 5.52
CA LEU A 173 14.32 4.78 6.71
C LEU A 173 15.16 6.01 6.37
N THR A 174 14.98 7.07 7.16
CA THR A 174 15.80 8.27 7.12
C THR A 174 16.49 8.47 8.46
N GLY A 175 17.78 8.80 8.44
CA GLY A 175 18.55 9.12 9.64
C GLY A 175 18.98 10.59 9.66
N PRO A 176 19.96 10.93 10.52
CA PRO A 176 20.47 12.29 10.66
C PRO A 176 20.91 12.89 9.32
N ASN A 177 20.69 14.20 9.16
CA ASN A 177 20.95 14.95 7.92
C ASN A 177 20.18 14.44 6.70
N GLU A 178 18.96 13.91 6.91
CA GLU A 178 18.08 13.38 5.86
C GLU A 178 18.68 12.21 5.06
N THR A 179 19.64 11.50 5.66
CA THR A 179 20.29 10.34 5.02
C THR A 179 19.26 9.25 4.81
N THR A 180 19.00 8.87 3.56
CA THR A 180 18.05 7.79 3.23
C THR A 180 18.78 6.46 3.07
N TYR A 181 18.24 5.42 3.70
CA TYR A 181 18.78 4.06 3.64
C TYR A 181 17.92 3.19 2.72
N SER A 182 18.57 2.51 1.77
CA SER A 182 17.94 1.47 0.93
C SER A 182 18.35 0.06 1.36
N GLN A 183 19.43 -0.06 2.13
CA GLN A 183 19.97 -1.30 2.65
C GLN A 183 20.53 -1.09 4.06
N LEU A 184 20.54 -2.17 4.85
CA LEU A 184 21.10 -2.18 6.20
C LEU A 184 22.13 -3.30 6.33
N ASN A 185 23.14 -3.08 7.17
CA ASN A 185 24.02 -4.15 7.63
C ASN A 185 23.27 -5.00 8.65
N SER A 186 23.17 -6.29 8.37
CA SER A 186 22.59 -7.35 9.19
C SER A 186 23.69 -8.29 9.68
N PRO A 187 23.48 -9.01 10.79
CA PRO A 187 24.36 -10.12 11.20
C PRO A 187 24.59 -11.18 10.12
N THR A 188 23.69 -11.27 9.14
CA THR A 188 23.75 -12.25 8.05
C THR A 188 24.28 -11.69 6.73
N GLY A 189 24.67 -10.42 6.68
CA GLY A 189 25.12 -9.72 5.46
C GLY A 189 24.38 -8.41 5.26
N THR A 190 24.11 -8.03 4.02
CA THR A 190 23.32 -6.83 3.71
C THR A 190 21.85 -7.20 3.53
N TYR A 191 20.95 -6.44 4.13
CA TYR A 191 19.51 -6.60 3.98
C TYR A 191 18.92 -5.48 3.12
N ASN A 192 18.07 -5.82 2.14
CA ASN A 192 17.41 -4.84 1.28
C ASN A 192 16.09 -4.37 1.91
N LEU A 193 15.87 -3.05 1.98
CA LEU A 193 14.64 -2.48 2.51
C LEU A 193 13.51 -2.38 1.48
N GLU A 194 13.77 -2.76 0.22
CA GLU A 194 12.79 -2.85 -0.84
C GLU A 194 12.36 -4.30 -1.12
N ASN A 195 11.12 -4.47 -1.60
CA ASN A 195 10.54 -5.76 -1.98
C ASN A 195 10.58 -6.82 -0.86
N ILE A 196 10.26 -6.39 0.37
CA ILE A 196 10.04 -7.30 1.50
C ILE A 196 8.67 -7.93 1.31
N TYR A 197 8.63 -9.19 0.90
CA TYR A 197 7.38 -9.90 0.63
C TYR A 197 6.72 -10.39 1.91
N VAL A 198 5.61 -9.76 2.27
CA VAL A 198 4.81 -10.05 3.47
C VAL A 198 3.71 -11.05 3.12
N TYR A 199 3.81 -12.27 3.67
CA TYR A 199 2.87 -13.38 3.42
C TYR A 199 2.12 -13.86 4.68
N TYR A 200 2.36 -13.22 5.83
CA TYR A 200 1.59 -13.36 7.05
C TYR A 200 1.65 -12.04 7.83
N SER A 201 0.78 -11.85 8.82
CA SER A 201 0.78 -10.64 9.65
C SER A 201 0.59 -10.98 11.12
N PRO A 202 1.38 -10.40 12.05
CA PRO A 202 2.55 -9.54 11.80
C PRO A 202 3.73 -10.30 11.19
N PHE A 203 4.42 -9.71 10.21
CA PHE A 203 5.64 -10.23 9.61
C PHE A 203 6.87 -9.65 10.33
N ASP A 204 7.73 -10.53 10.84
CA ASP A 204 8.97 -10.12 11.51
C ASP A 204 10.15 -10.30 10.56
N THR A 205 10.88 -9.21 10.31
CA THR A 205 12.11 -9.23 9.51
C THR A 205 13.27 -9.93 10.21
N GLY A 206 13.17 -10.14 11.53
CA GLY A 206 14.27 -10.53 12.39
C GLY A 206 15.25 -9.38 12.62
N ALA A 207 16.37 -9.68 13.30
CA ALA A 207 17.44 -8.71 13.53
C ALA A 207 18.18 -8.35 12.24
N ILE A 208 17.68 -7.37 11.49
CA ILE A 208 18.25 -7.00 10.20
C ILE A 208 19.17 -5.77 10.25
N TRP A 209 19.22 -5.06 11.38
CA TRP A 209 19.99 -3.82 11.48
C TRP A 209 20.98 -3.83 12.65
N GLU A 210 22.27 -3.81 12.30
CA GLU A 210 23.40 -3.63 13.21
C GLU A 210 23.75 -2.14 13.36
N THR A 211 23.27 -1.51 14.42
CA THR A 211 23.41 -0.06 14.62
C THR A 211 24.81 0.41 15.08
N LYS A 212 25.78 -0.51 15.20
CA LYS A 212 27.09 -0.24 15.83
C LYS A 212 28.02 0.71 15.04
N SER A 213 27.79 0.86 13.73
CA SER A 213 28.69 1.63 12.85
C SER A 213 28.50 3.13 13.04
N GLU A 214 29.50 3.82 13.60
CA GLU A 214 29.46 5.27 13.82
C GLU A 214 29.39 6.09 12.54
N THR A 215 30.05 5.61 11.49
CA THR A 215 30.15 6.32 10.21
C THR A 215 28.92 6.11 9.33
N GLU A 216 28.29 4.93 9.44
CA GLU A 216 27.15 4.57 8.58
C GLU A 216 25.81 4.88 9.24
N TYR A 217 25.73 4.69 10.56
CA TYR A 217 24.55 4.96 11.37
C TYR A 217 24.93 5.95 12.48
N PRO A 218 25.11 7.25 12.17
CA PRO A 218 25.46 8.26 13.18
C PRO A 218 24.38 8.34 14.27
N GLU A 219 24.76 8.82 15.46
CA GLU A 219 23.80 9.11 16.52
C GLU A 219 22.86 10.25 16.11
N GLY A 220 21.60 10.20 16.54
CA GLY A 220 20.60 11.22 16.27
C GLY A 220 19.21 10.63 15.99
N GLU A 221 18.34 11.46 15.42
CA GLU A 221 16.96 11.10 15.09
C GLU A 221 16.87 10.28 13.80
N TYR A 222 16.06 9.22 13.86
CA TYR A 222 15.69 8.40 12.73
C TYR A 222 14.18 8.37 12.57
N THR A 223 13.72 8.28 11.33
CA THR A 223 12.30 8.10 10.99
C THR A 223 12.14 6.90 10.08
N ALA A 224 11.26 5.98 10.45
CA ALA A 224 10.94 4.79 9.68
C ALA A 224 9.45 4.73 9.33
N TRP A 225 9.12 4.27 8.13
CA TRP A 225 7.73 3.98 7.71
C TRP A 225 7.71 2.95 6.59
N ALA A 226 6.62 2.22 6.45
CA ALA A 226 6.44 1.23 5.39
C ALA A 226 5.52 1.76 4.28
N THR A 227 5.73 1.31 3.05
CA THR A 227 4.88 1.59 1.89
C THR A 227 4.67 0.31 1.09
N CYS A 228 3.44 0.05 0.63
CA CYS A 228 3.13 -1.04 -0.30
C CYS A 228 2.50 -0.44 -1.56
N ASN A 229 3.08 -0.72 -2.73
CA ASN A 229 2.57 -0.26 -4.03
C ASN A 229 2.33 -1.43 -4.99
N VAL A 230 1.76 -2.52 -4.47
CA VAL A 230 1.29 -3.62 -5.30
C VAL A 230 0.16 -3.16 -6.21
N ASN A 231 0.21 -3.49 -7.49
CA ASN A 231 -0.84 -3.13 -8.46
C ASN A 231 -1.23 -1.63 -8.40
N ASP A 232 -0.23 -0.75 -8.30
CA ASP A 232 -0.36 0.71 -8.18
C ASP A 232 -1.25 1.21 -7.02
N ILE A 233 -1.52 0.37 -6.01
CA ILE A 233 -2.50 0.68 -4.96
C ILE A 233 -2.17 1.97 -4.19
N ASN A 234 -0.88 2.28 -3.99
CA ASN A 234 -0.46 3.51 -3.30
C ASN A 234 -0.63 4.74 -4.18
N GLU A 235 -0.66 4.60 -5.50
CA GLU A 235 -0.91 5.71 -6.41
C GLU A 235 -2.41 6.04 -6.52
N LYS A 236 -3.27 5.03 -6.36
CA LYS A 236 -4.72 5.18 -6.49
C LYS A 236 -5.44 5.39 -5.15
N ASN A 237 -4.91 4.82 -4.07
CA ASN A 237 -5.47 4.88 -2.72
C ASN A 237 -4.38 5.21 -1.68
N SER A 238 -3.64 6.29 -1.94
CA SER A 238 -2.63 6.80 -1.02
C SER A 238 -3.26 7.22 0.31
N GLY A 239 -2.66 6.82 1.42
CA GLY A 239 -3.10 7.27 2.74
C GLY A 239 -2.21 6.72 3.84
N GLU A 240 -2.03 7.53 4.88
CA GLU A 240 -1.40 7.07 6.12
C GLU A 240 -2.30 6.06 6.84
N GLY A 241 -1.72 4.93 7.25
CA GLY A 241 -2.43 3.76 7.77
C GLY A 241 -3.08 2.88 6.69
N VAL A 242 -3.07 3.29 5.42
CA VAL A 242 -3.75 2.60 4.30
C VAL A 242 -2.73 1.79 3.49
N THR A 243 -1.99 2.45 2.61
CA THR A 243 -0.90 1.88 1.80
C THR A 243 0.48 2.35 2.27
N THR A 244 0.51 3.37 3.12
CA THR A 244 1.70 3.91 3.79
C THR A 244 1.46 3.86 5.29
N SER A 245 2.38 3.31 6.08
CA SER A 245 2.23 3.31 7.54
C SER A 245 2.41 4.71 8.13
N THR A 246 1.95 4.89 9.37
CA THR A 246 2.42 5.99 10.20
C THR A 246 3.94 5.96 10.34
N LYS A 247 4.53 7.15 10.43
CA LYS A 247 5.96 7.33 10.65
C LYS A 247 6.29 7.11 12.12
N THR A 248 7.26 6.24 12.37
CA THR A 248 7.88 6.08 13.68
C THR A 248 9.16 6.89 13.72
N THR A 249 9.28 7.77 14.70
CA THR A 249 10.52 8.51 14.99
C THR A 249 11.13 8.00 16.29
N PHE A 250 12.44 7.78 16.29
CA PHE A 250 13.19 7.33 17.47
C PHE A 250 14.61 7.88 17.45
N ILE A 251 15.22 8.00 18.63
CA ILE A 251 16.62 8.42 18.77
C ILE A 251 17.53 7.20 18.80
N LEU A 252 18.58 7.19 17.97
CA LEU A 252 19.68 6.24 18.08
C LEU A 252 20.86 6.91 18.80
N SER A 253 21.22 6.44 19.99
CA SER A 253 22.35 7.00 20.75
C SER A 253 22.96 5.99 21.71
N LYS A 254 24.21 6.23 22.14
CA LYS A 254 24.86 5.37 23.15
C LYS A 254 24.29 5.56 24.55
N ILE A 255 23.85 6.78 24.84
CA ILE A 255 23.32 7.22 26.15
C ILE A 255 21.85 7.53 25.96
N LYS A 256 21.01 7.06 26.88
CA LYS A 256 19.57 7.37 26.86
C LYS A 256 19.39 8.90 26.90
N PRO A 257 18.58 9.50 26.00
CA PRO A 257 18.24 10.91 26.09
C PRO A 257 17.61 11.22 27.45
N GLU A 258 18.03 12.31 28.09
CA GLU A 258 17.33 12.84 29.24
C GLU A 258 16.04 13.48 28.71
N GLU A 259 14.89 13.13 29.29
CA GLU A 259 13.64 13.84 29.04
C GLU A 259 13.85 15.24 29.64
N GLU A 260 14.02 16.26 28.80
CA GLU A 260 14.04 17.64 29.27
C GLU A 260 12.64 17.96 29.83
N GLU A 261 12.49 17.90 31.16
CA GLU A 261 11.38 18.59 31.83
C GLU A 261 11.53 20.07 31.48
N GLU A 262 10.57 20.64 30.75
CA GLU A 262 10.50 22.08 30.51
C GLU A 262 10.43 22.82 31.87
N GLU A 263 11.60 23.26 32.37
CA GLU A 263 11.69 24.15 33.52
C GLU A 263 10.98 25.47 33.19
N LYS A 264 9.77 25.65 33.75
CA LYS A 264 9.18 26.97 33.91
C LYS A 264 10.07 27.80 34.84
N GLU A 265 10.98 28.58 34.27
CA GLU A 265 11.65 29.68 34.97
C GLU A 265 10.61 30.76 35.35
N GLU A 266 9.94 30.60 36.49
CA GLU A 266 9.35 31.73 37.21
C GLU A 266 10.46 32.43 38.01
N LYS A 267 10.96 33.50 37.41
CA LYS A 267 11.94 34.41 37.99
C LYS A 267 11.29 35.22 39.11
N ASN A 268 11.56 34.84 40.35
CA ASN A 268 11.31 35.67 41.52
C ASN A 268 12.34 36.81 41.60
N THR A 269 11.85 38.06 41.53
CA THR A 269 12.45 39.23 42.21
C THR A 269 11.35 40.19 42.62
N ASP A 270 10.81 39.93 43.81
CA ASP A 270 10.59 40.83 44.95
C ASP A 270 10.43 42.35 44.69
N SER A 271 9.27 42.91 45.05
CA SER A 271 9.17 43.92 46.12
C SER A 271 7.73 44.42 46.36
N ASP A 272 7.37 44.36 47.65
CA ASP A 272 6.51 45.29 48.40
C ASP A 272 4.96 45.20 48.35
N LYS A 273 4.44 44.46 49.35
CA LYS A 273 3.83 44.98 50.60
C LYS A 273 2.40 45.58 50.58
N ASP A 274 1.61 44.97 51.47
CA ASP A 274 0.39 45.44 52.15
C ASP A 274 -0.86 45.71 51.28
N LYS A 275 -1.92 44.89 51.43
CA LYS A 275 -2.90 45.04 52.52
C LYS A 275 -4.04 43.98 52.40
N THR A 276 -4.05 43.07 53.36
CA THR A 276 -5.19 42.72 54.25
C THR A 276 -6.64 42.70 53.71
N GLU A 277 -7.22 41.48 53.82
CA GLU A 277 -8.54 41.12 54.41
C GLU A 277 -9.78 40.76 53.55
N ASN A 278 -10.38 39.64 54.01
CA ASN A 278 -11.76 39.12 53.95
C ASN A 278 -12.16 38.31 52.70
N GLU A 279 -12.28 36.98 52.79
CA GLU A 279 -13.31 36.13 53.48
C GLU A 279 -14.55 35.88 52.61
N ASP A 280 -14.63 34.61 52.16
CA ASP A 280 -15.74 33.65 52.18
C ASP A 280 -17.16 33.96 51.69
N GLU A 281 -17.55 33.09 50.75
CA GLU A 281 -18.76 32.23 50.66
C GLU A 281 -20.20 32.82 50.50
N ASN A 282 -20.88 32.16 49.54
CA ASN A 282 -22.31 31.78 49.51
C ASN A 282 -23.37 32.89 49.40
N ASP A 283 -24.56 32.70 48.82
CA ASP A 283 -25.34 31.53 48.41
C ASP A 283 -26.49 32.01 47.47
N ASN A 284 -27.08 31.08 46.70
CA ASN A 284 -28.51 30.86 46.34
C ASN A 284 -29.55 32.03 46.36
N GLU A 285 -30.64 32.10 45.58
CA GLU A 285 -31.59 31.09 45.05
C GLU A 285 -32.65 31.80 44.16
N GLU A 286 -33.70 31.05 43.75
CA GLU A 286 -35.03 31.42 43.18
C GLU A 286 -35.23 31.19 41.66
N GLU A 287 -35.92 30.10 41.25
CA GLU A 287 -37.39 29.93 41.02
C GLU A 287 -37.80 30.38 39.59
N SER A 288 -38.71 29.76 38.79
CA SER A 288 -39.91 28.94 39.02
C SER A 288 -40.45 28.31 37.69
N GLU A 289 -41.57 27.60 37.80
CA GLU A 289 -42.28 26.58 37.00
C GLU A 289 -43.10 26.97 35.73
N SER A 290 -43.59 25.89 35.07
CA SER A 290 -44.89 25.71 34.37
C SER A 290 -44.93 25.99 32.85
N ASP A 291 -45.73 25.36 31.98
CA ASP A 291 -46.71 24.26 32.05
C ASP A 291 -47.13 23.83 30.61
N ASN A 292 -47.48 22.54 30.46
CA ASN A 292 -48.49 21.86 29.61
C ASN A 292 -48.78 22.11 28.10
N GLU A 293 -49.07 20.94 27.48
CA GLU A 293 -49.62 20.48 26.17
C GLU A 293 -50.77 21.30 25.54
N PRO A 294 -51.10 21.14 24.21
CA PRO A 294 -52.05 20.07 23.80
C PRO A 294 -52.04 19.52 22.33
N VAL A 295 -52.52 18.25 22.20
CA VAL A 295 -53.54 17.70 21.25
C VAL A 295 -53.21 17.23 19.81
N ILE A 296 -53.73 16.02 19.53
CA ILE A 296 -53.76 15.16 18.33
C ILE A 296 -54.78 15.63 17.26
N THR A 297 -54.51 15.41 15.96
CA THR A 297 -55.54 15.26 14.89
C THR A 297 -55.04 14.32 13.76
N LYS A 298 -55.97 13.57 13.15
CA LYS A 298 -55.79 12.40 12.26
C LYS A 298 -55.83 12.72 10.74
N GLU A 299 -55.03 11.96 9.96
CA GLU A 299 -55.27 11.33 8.60
C GLU A 299 -55.53 12.24 7.35
N PRO A 300 -55.26 11.86 6.06
CA PRO A 300 -54.93 10.54 5.47
C PRO A 300 -53.69 10.42 4.55
N THR A 301 -53.35 9.15 4.34
CA THR A 301 -52.51 8.51 3.29
C THR A 301 -52.71 9.03 1.86
N PRO A 302 -51.62 9.14 1.08
CA PRO A 302 -51.65 8.87 -0.35
C PRO A 302 -50.84 7.63 -0.74
N GLU A 303 -51.42 6.89 -1.67
CA GLU A 303 -50.93 5.73 -2.43
C GLU A 303 -49.66 6.07 -3.26
N PRO A 304 -48.67 5.17 -3.41
CA PRO A 304 -47.53 5.44 -4.28
C PRO A 304 -47.90 5.16 -5.74
N THR A 305 -48.02 6.23 -6.51
CA THR A 305 -47.97 6.20 -7.98
C THR A 305 -46.58 5.72 -8.42
N GLU A 306 -46.52 4.63 -9.18
CA GLU A 306 -45.31 4.23 -9.91
C GLU A 306 -45.03 5.27 -11.01
N GLU A 307 -43.97 6.06 -10.84
CA GLU A 307 -43.31 6.76 -11.95
C GLU A 307 -42.01 6.02 -12.31
N PRO A 308 -41.72 5.78 -13.60
CA PRO A 308 -40.52 5.07 -14.03
C PRO A 308 -39.27 5.89 -13.71
N VAL A 309 -38.29 5.26 -13.04
CA VAL A 309 -36.96 5.82 -12.79
C VAL A 309 -36.29 6.16 -14.13
N PRO A 310 -35.80 7.39 -14.34
CA PRO A 310 -35.04 7.74 -15.54
C PRO A 310 -33.66 7.06 -15.50
N GLU A 311 -33.33 6.34 -16.57
CA GLU A 311 -31.99 5.83 -16.88
C GLU A 311 -31.06 7.04 -17.13
N LEU A 312 -30.24 7.39 -16.13
CA LEU A 312 -29.23 8.44 -16.25
C LEU A 312 -27.98 7.87 -16.93
N THR A 313 -27.86 8.08 -18.23
CA THR A 313 -26.55 8.08 -18.91
C THR A 313 -25.87 9.42 -18.62
N LEU A 314 -24.99 9.46 -17.61
CA LEU A 314 -24.22 10.65 -17.27
C LEU A 314 -22.88 10.67 -18.02
N ASP A 315 -22.79 11.59 -18.96
CA ASP A 315 -21.58 12.07 -19.62
C ASP A 315 -20.95 13.12 -18.68
N ILE A 316 -19.77 12.86 -18.10
CA ILE A 316 -19.18 13.74 -17.07
C ILE A 316 -18.11 14.64 -17.70
N THR A 317 -18.45 15.92 -17.84
CA THR A 317 -17.48 17.03 -17.80
C THR A 317 -17.59 17.69 -16.41
N PRO A 318 -16.49 17.98 -15.69
CA PRO A 318 -16.56 18.35 -14.27
C PRO A 318 -16.98 19.80 -14.04
N GLU A 319 -17.98 20.01 -13.17
CA GLU A 319 -18.31 21.31 -12.58
C GLU A 319 -17.75 21.37 -11.14
N VAL A 320 -16.90 22.37 -10.90
CA VAL A 320 -16.20 22.59 -9.62
C VAL A 320 -17.18 23.14 -8.59
N THR A 321 -17.44 22.37 -7.51
CA THR A 321 -18.06 22.89 -6.30
C THR A 321 -17.17 22.63 -5.08
N LYS A 322 -17.01 23.65 -4.25
CA LYS A 322 -16.06 23.75 -3.12
C LYS A 322 -16.34 22.73 -1.99
N PRO A 323 -15.32 22.33 -1.21
CA PRO A 323 -15.43 21.21 -0.26
C PRO A 323 -16.22 21.56 1.00
N ILE A 324 -17.11 20.64 1.39
CA ILE A 324 -17.70 20.56 2.73
C ILE A 324 -16.72 19.77 3.61
N ALA A 325 -16.42 20.29 4.81
CA ALA A 325 -15.51 19.70 5.78
C ALA A 325 -15.93 18.25 6.10
N THR A 326 -15.02 17.30 5.85
CA THR A 326 -15.22 15.89 6.19
C THR A 326 -14.52 15.61 7.51
N PHE A 327 -15.28 15.14 8.51
CA PHE A 327 -14.73 14.58 9.74
C PHE A 327 -14.13 13.21 9.42
N THR A 328 -12.81 13.09 9.53
CA THR A 328 -12.12 11.80 9.42
C THR A 328 -12.16 11.10 10.78
N PRO A 329 -12.85 9.96 10.96
CA PRO A 329 -12.63 9.13 12.14
C PRO A 329 -11.21 8.54 12.08
N LYS A 330 -10.43 8.80 13.13
CA LYS A 330 -9.09 8.23 13.36
C LYS A 330 -9.18 6.69 13.35
N PRO A 331 -8.45 5.96 12.48
CA PRO A 331 -8.40 4.52 12.55
C PRO A 331 -7.81 4.12 13.90
N THR A 332 -8.57 3.35 14.68
CA THR A 332 -8.14 2.87 15.99
C THR A 332 -7.49 1.51 15.81
N LYS A 333 -6.28 1.36 16.34
CA LYS A 333 -5.48 0.13 16.44
C LYS A 333 -6.36 -1.11 16.70
N PRO A 334 -6.51 -2.05 15.74
CA PRO A 334 -7.16 -3.32 16.02
C PRO A 334 -6.35 -4.11 17.07
N PRO A 335 -6.99 -4.76 18.05
CA PRO A 335 -6.29 -5.62 19.00
C PRO A 335 -5.69 -6.84 18.28
N LEU A 336 -4.46 -7.20 18.65
CA LEU A 336 -3.75 -8.35 18.09
C LEU A 336 -4.56 -9.64 18.29
N PRO A 337 -4.75 -10.47 17.24
CA PRO A 337 -5.25 -11.82 17.43
C PRO A 337 -4.19 -12.67 18.17
N SER A 338 -4.67 -13.57 19.04
CA SER A 338 -3.79 -14.49 19.76
C SER A 338 -3.13 -15.51 18.82
N PRO A 339 -1.89 -15.96 19.10
CA PRO A 339 -1.16 -16.88 18.22
C PRO A 339 -1.90 -18.21 18.03
N PRO A 340 -1.94 -18.76 16.79
CA PRO A 340 -2.47 -20.09 16.55
C PRO A 340 -1.56 -21.18 17.16
N LYS A 341 -2.17 -22.19 17.76
CA LYS A 341 -1.47 -23.38 18.30
C LYS A 341 -0.83 -24.19 17.17
N ASN A 342 0.48 -24.42 17.34
CA ASN A 342 1.40 -25.26 16.57
C ASN A 342 0.78 -26.43 15.77
N SER A 343 1.11 -26.48 14.48
CA SER A 343 1.22 -27.71 13.68
C SER A 343 2.34 -27.52 12.63
N PRO A 344 3.11 -28.56 12.25
CA PRO A 344 4.48 -28.41 11.80
C PRO A 344 4.62 -27.82 10.39
N GLU A 345 5.57 -26.90 10.33
CA GLU A 345 6.02 -26.04 9.24
C GLU A 345 6.51 -26.83 8.01
N LYS A 346 5.88 -26.60 6.85
CA LYS A 346 6.51 -26.91 5.55
C LYS A 346 7.29 -25.68 5.12
N THR A 347 8.61 -25.73 5.29
CA THR A 347 9.55 -24.69 4.82
C THR A 347 9.49 -24.58 3.29
N GLN A 348 8.74 -23.60 2.77
CA GLN A 348 8.78 -23.22 1.36
C GLN A 348 9.94 -22.23 1.17
N LYS A 349 11.06 -22.74 0.66
CA LYS A 349 12.22 -21.91 0.30
C LYS A 349 11.85 -20.98 -0.85
N GLN A 350 12.28 -19.72 -0.74
CA GLN A 350 12.19 -18.70 -1.79
C GLN A 350 12.66 -19.24 -3.15
N PRO A 351 11.95 -18.96 -4.26
CA PRO A 351 12.43 -19.32 -5.58
C PRO A 351 13.64 -18.44 -5.93
N LEU A 352 14.82 -19.04 -5.86
CA LEU A 352 16.04 -18.47 -6.43
C LEU A 352 15.81 -18.34 -7.95
N ASN A 353 15.97 -17.13 -8.48
CA ASN A 353 15.66 -16.77 -9.86
C ASN A 353 16.63 -17.42 -10.87
N PHE A 354 16.46 -18.72 -11.14
CA PHE A 354 17.33 -19.52 -12.01
C PHE A 354 17.13 -19.26 -13.52
N GLY A 355 16.01 -18.60 -13.90
CA GLY A 355 15.64 -18.41 -15.31
C GLY A 355 16.59 -17.52 -16.12
N LEU A 356 17.16 -16.48 -15.48
CA LEU A 356 18.01 -15.52 -16.19
C LEU A 356 19.45 -16.04 -16.45
N CYS A 357 19.95 -16.94 -15.59
CA CYS A 357 21.31 -17.48 -15.74
C CYS A 357 21.43 -18.50 -16.88
N PHE A 358 20.35 -19.23 -17.21
CA PHE A 358 20.38 -20.24 -18.27
C PHE A 358 20.45 -19.63 -19.68
N LEU A 359 19.79 -18.51 -19.92
CA LEU A 359 19.84 -17.82 -21.22
C LEU A 359 21.20 -17.18 -21.50
N ALA A 360 21.88 -16.65 -20.48
CA ALA A 360 23.23 -16.10 -20.61
C ALA A 360 24.27 -17.19 -20.93
N LEU A 361 24.14 -18.38 -20.34
CA LEU A 361 25.03 -19.52 -20.60
C LEU A 361 24.87 -20.09 -22.02
N VAL A 362 23.63 -20.18 -22.52
CA VAL A 362 23.36 -20.68 -23.88
C VAL A 362 23.85 -19.68 -24.94
N ALA A 363 23.70 -18.37 -24.72
CA ALA A 363 24.24 -17.35 -25.61
C ALA A 363 25.79 -17.35 -25.65
N GLY A 364 26.44 -17.58 -24.51
CA GLY A 364 27.91 -17.72 -24.43
C GLY A 364 28.46 -18.96 -25.14
N LEU A 365 27.74 -20.09 -25.08
CA LEU A 365 28.11 -21.33 -25.79
C LEU A 365 27.98 -21.19 -27.31
N ILE A 366 26.95 -20.52 -27.82
CA ILE A 366 26.77 -20.34 -29.27
C ILE A 366 27.83 -19.40 -29.87
N LEU A 367 28.32 -18.42 -29.10
CA LEU A 367 29.38 -17.51 -29.54
C LEU A 367 30.79 -18.13 -29.49
N THR A 368 31.04 -19.09 -28.61
CA THR A 368 32.35 -19.76 -28.49
C THR A 368 32.52 -20.88 -29.51
N VAL A 369 31.45 -21.59 -29.89
CA VAL A 369 31.51 -22.68 -30.88
C VAL A 369 31.78 -22.18 -32.30
N ARG A 370 31.41 -20.93 -32.65
CA ARG A 370 31.67 -20.36 -33.99
C ARG A 370 33.07 -19.77 -34.20
N LYS A 371 33.93 -19.74 -33.17
CA LYS A 371 35.31 -19.22 -33.30
C LYS A 371 36.35 -20.31 -33.60
N LYS A 372 35.91 -21.57 -33.74
CA LYS A 372 36.74 -22.72 -34.15
C LYS A 372 36.03 -23.54 -35.23
N VAL A 373 35.81 -22.96 -36.41
CA VAL A 373 35.82 -23.67 -37.71
C VAL A 373 36.45 -22.73 -38.73
#